data_AF-A0AAD9ZVL0-F1
#
_entry.id   AF-A0AAD9ZVL0-F1
#
_cell.length_a   1.000
_cell.length_b   1.000
_cell.length_c   1.000
_cell.angle_alpha   90.00
_cell.angle_beta   90.00
_cell.angle_gamma   90.00
#
_symmetry.space_group_name_H-M   'P 1'
#
loop_
_entity.id
_entity.type
_entity.pdbx_description
1 polymer ?
#
loop_
_entity_poly.entity_id
_entity_poly.type
_entity_poly.pdbx_seq_one_letter_code
_entity_poly.pdbx_strand_id
1 'polypeptide(L)'
;MFIAHAASLHGFCTMIRPVIAIDGTHLNGKFSVIMFVAICLDANNQVFPLAYGFGDVEDEMSWTWFLKELKNSIGIPEDCMIISDRHLGIKAAMEKVYPNVPHGYCVFHMAQNIKNDYKRKDVSILFKQA
;
A
#
# COMPACT_ATOMS: atom_id res chain seq x y z
N MET A 1 13.99 -1.97 8.32
CA MET A 1 14.86 -2.19 7.11
C MET A 1 14.03 -1.96 5.87
N PHE A 2 14.51 -1.19 4.88
CA PHE A 2 13.83 -0.92 3.61
C PHE A 2 14.62 -1.52 2.45
N ILE A 3 13.94 -2.16 1.50
CA ILE A 3 14.54 -2.81 0.33
C ILE A 3 13.75 -2.39 -0.91
N ALA A 4 14.46 -1.90 -1.93
CA ALA A 4 13.90 -1.62 -3.24
C ALA A 4 14.94 -1.93 -4.33
N HIS A 5 14.50 -2.49 -5.45
CA HIS A 5 15.38 -2.78 -6.57
C HIS A 5 15.44 -1.58 -7.51
N ALA A 6 16.63 -1.06 -7.80
CA ALA A 6 16.81 0.11 -8.66
C ALA A 6 16.14 -0.06 -10.04
N ALA A 7 16.18 -1.27 -10.60
CA ALA A 7 15.50 -1.60 -11.84
C ALA A 7 13.97 -1.48 -11.74
N SER A 8 13.37 -1.92 -10.62
CA SER A 8 11.94 -1.78 -10.37
C SER A 8 11.54 -0.31 -10.22
N LEU A 9 12.32 0.46 -9.46
CA LEU A 9 12.07 1.89 -9.28
C LEU A 9 12.16 2.64 -10.61
N HIS A 10 13.19 2.34 -11.41
CA HIS A 10 13.35 2.94 -12.73
C HIS A 10 12.19 2.59 -13.67
N GLY A 11 11.81 1.31 -13.75
CA GLY A 11 10.67 0.87 -14.56
C GLY A 11 9.37 1.54 -14.14
N PHE A 12 9.15 1.69 -12.83
CA PHE A 12 8.00 2.41 -12.32
C PHE A 12 7.96 3.87 -12.76
N CYS A 13 9.06 4.60 -12.58
CA CYS A 13 9.11 6.03 -12.89
C CYS A 13 9.09 6.35 -14.40
N THR A 14 9.29 5.36 -15.28
CA THR A 14 9.44 5.60 -16.73
C THR A 14 8.38 4.92 -17.60
N MET A 15 7.85 3.77 -17.18
CA MET A 15 7.06 2.90 -18.07
C MET A 15 5.73 2.45 -17.47
N ILE A 16 5.59 2.47 -16.13
CA ILE A 16 4.42 1.92 -15.45
C ILE A 16 3.42 3.03 -15.11
N ARG A 17 2.13 2.72 -15.19
CA ARG A 17 1.06 3.60 -14.71
C ARG A 17 1.30 3.92 -13.23
N PRO A 18 1.25 5.20 -12.79
CA PRO A 18 1.67 5.61 -11.46
C PRO A 18 0.61 5.32 -10.37
N VAL A 19 0.17 4.06 -10.27
CA VAL A 19 -0.75 3.57 -9.23
C VAL A 19 0.01 2.58 -8.36
N ILE A 20 0.15 2.91 -7.08
CA ILE A 20 0.85 2.09 -6.10
C ILE A 20 -0.18 1.52 -5.13
N ALA A 21 -0.18 0.20 -4.93
CA ALA A 21 -0.88 -0.42 -3.82
C ALA A 21 0.12 -0.70 -2.69
N ILE A 22 -0.25 -0.33 -1.46
CA ILE A 22 0.52 -0.61 -0.26
C ILE A 22 -0.28 -1.47 0.71
N ASP A 23 0.42 -2.36 1.42
CA ASP A 23 -0.20 -3.19 2.45
C ASP A 23 0.80 -3.62 3.52
N GLY A 24 0.28 -3.98 4.69
CA GLY A 24 1.03 -4.51 5.83
C GLY A 24 0.61 -5.94 6.11
N THR A 25 1.57 -6.83 6.36
CA THR A 25 1.26 -8.19 6.83
C THR A 25 2.13 -8.57 8.01
N HIS A 26 1.51 -9.26 8.96
CA HIS A 26 2.24 -9.89 10.05
C HIS A 26 3.04 -11.08 9.50
N LEU A 27 4.35 -11.10 9.77
CA LEU A 27 5.18 -12.27 9.50
C LEU A 27 5.20 -13.18 10.72
N ASN A 28 4.77 -14.42 10.51
CA ASN A 28 4.81 -15.45 11.54
C ASN A 28 6.22 -16.06 11.58
N GLY A 29 6.96 -15.76 12.64
CA GLY A 29 8.32 -16.29 12.83
C GLY A 29 8.78 -16.12 14.27
N LYS A 30 10.07 -16.38 14.52
CA LYS A 30 10.69 -16.18 15.84
C LYS A 30 10.56 -14.74 16.33
N PHE A 31 10.50 -13.78 15.40
CA PHE A 31 10.29 -12.37 15.66
C PHE A 31 8.96 -11.95 15.02
N SER A 32 8.08 -11.39 15.83
CA SER A 32 6.82 -10.81 15.35
C SER A 32 7.14 -9.45 14.73
N VAL A 33 7.18 -9.40 13.41
CA VAL A 33 7.45 -8.18 12.64
C VAL A 33 6.33 -7.95 11.62
N ILE A 34 6.15 -6.70 11.24
CA ILE A 34 5.30 -6.29 10.12
C ILE A 34 6.16 -6.13 8.88
N MET A 35 5.74 -6.79 7.81
CA MET A 35 6.26 -6.54 6.47
C MET A 35 5.33 -5.57 5.75
N PHE A 36 5.83 -4.39 5.46
CA PHE A 36 5.21 -3.41 4.58
C PHE A 36 5.61 -3.71 3.14
N VAL A 37 4.66 -3.60 2.22
CA VAL A 37 4.90 -3.85 0.80
C VAL A 37 4.34 -2.69 -0.02
N ALA A 38 5.06 -2.28 -1.05
CA ALA A 38 4.57 -1.42 -2.11
C ALA A 38 4.70 -2.15 -3.45
N ILE A 39 3.59 -2.25 -4.18
CA ILE A 39 3.52 -2.84 -5.52
C ILE A 39 2.87 -1.86 -6.50
N CYS A 40 3.06 -2.10 -7.78
CA CYS A 40 2.23 -1.57 -8.84
C CYS A 40 1.79 -2.70 -9.78
N LEU A 41 1.06 -2.35 -10.83
CA LEU A 41 0.75 -3.28 -11.92
C LEU A 41 1.49 -2.81 -13.17
N ASP A 42 2.21 -3.72 -13.82
CA ASP A 42 2.85 -3.43 -15.10
C ASP A 42 1.82 -3.30 -16.25
N ALA A 43 2.31 -3.04 -17.46
CA ALA A 43 1.46 -2.92 -18.65
C ALA A 43 0.68 -4.20 -19.01
N ASN A 44 1.09 -5.35 -18.47
CA ASN A 44 0.42 -6.65 -18.63
C ASN A 44 -0.51 -6.97 -17.45
N ASN A 45 -0.79 -6.00 -16.57
CA ASN A 45 -1.54 -6.17 -15.33
C ASN A 45 -0.94 -7.21 -14.38
N GLN A 46 0.36 -7.47 -14.46
CA GLN A 46 1.05 -8.35 -13.52
C GLN A 46 1.52 -7.56 -12.32
N VAL A 47 1.54 -8.21 -11.15
CA VAL A 47 2.07 -7.61 -9.92
C VAL A 47 3.55 -7.31 -10.12
N PHE A 48 3.90 -6.04 -9.98
CA PHE A 48 5.26 -5.55 -10.12
C PHE A 48 5.73 -4.97 -8.78
N PRO A 49 6.63 -5.65 -8.05
CA PRO A 49 7.07 -5.19 -6.74
C PRO A 49 7.98 -3.95 -6.82
N LEU A 50 7.71 -2.96 -5.99
CA LEU A 50 8.52 -1.74 -5.89
C LEU A 50 9.47 -1.78 -4.70
N ALA A 51 8.90 -2.01 -3.51
CA ALA A 51 9.66 -1.94 -2.26
C ALA A 51 9.03 -2.80 -1.16
N TYR A 52 9.89 -3.15 -0.20
CA TYR A 52 9.53 -3.86 1.03
C TYR A 52 10.12 -3.13 2.23
N GLY A 53 9.40 -3.14 3.34
CA GLY A 53 9.81 -2.57 4.62
C GLY A 53 9.57 -3.56 5.75
N PHE A 54 10.40 -3.53 6.76
CA PHE A 54 10.22 -4.31 7.99
C PHE A 54 10.20 -3.36 9.18
N GLY A 55 9.13 -3.42 9.96
CA GLY A 55 8.95 -2.69 11.22
C GLY A 55 8.30 -3.57 12.29
N ASP A 56 8.18 -3.01 13.49
CA ASP A 56 7.78 -3.80 14.67
C ASP A 56 6.27 -3.85 14.86
N VAL A 57 5.56 -2.76 14.53
CA VAL A 57 4.13 -2.60 14.76
C VAL A 57 3.48 -1.92 13.56
N GLU A 58 2.23 -2.26 13.27
CA GLU A 58 1.46 -1.61 12.23
C GLU A 58 0.82 -0.32 12.79
N ASP A 59 1.64 0.71 12.97
CA ASP A 59 1.22 2.00 13.52
C ASP A 59 1.57 3.17 12.59
N GLU A 60 1.10 4.36 12.94
CA GLU A 60 1.37 5.58 12.18
C GLU A 60 2.87 5.84 12.01
N MET A 61 3.68 5.57 13.04
CA MET A 61 5.12 5.84 13.02
C MET A 61 5.82 4.95 11.98
N SER A 62 5.52 3.66 11.99
CA SER A 62 6.10 2.67 11.08
C SER A 62 5.64 2.90 9.65
N TRP A 63 4.36 3.21 9.43
CA TRP A 63 3.84 3.60 8.13
C TRP A 63 4.46 4.91 7.61
N THR A 64 4.62 5.91 8.48
CA THR A 64 5.26 7.18 8.11
C THR A 64 6.70 6.97 7.68
N TRP A 65 7.45 6.11 8.40
CA TRP A 65 8.81 5.75 8.02
C TRP A 65 8.83 5.05 6.66
N PHE A 66 8.03 4.00 6.46
CA PHE A 66 8.01 3.26 5.19
C PHE A 66 7.63 4.16 3.99
N LEU A 67 6.62 5.01 4.15
CA LEU A 67 6.17 5.93 3.11
C LEU A 67 7.22 7.00 2.79
N LYS A 68 8.00 7.46 3.78
CA LYS A 68 9.13 8.39 3.55
C LYS A 68 10.24 7.73 2.75
N GLU A 69 10.62 6.50 3.09
CA GLU A 69 11.64 5.75 2.34
C GLU A 69 11.19 5.49 0.89
N LEU A 70 9.91 5.13 0.71
CA LEU A 70 9.33 4.99 -0.63
C LEU A 70 9.41 6.34 -1.39
N LYS A 71 8.95 7.44 -0.78
CA LYS A 71 8.99 8.78 -1.39
C LYS A 71 10.40 9.20 -1.78
N ASN A 72 11.39 8.91 -0.93
CA ASN A 72 12.79 9.23 -1.21
C ASN A 72 13.32 8.40 -2.40
N SER A 73 12.77 7.21 -2.62
CA SER A 73 13.22 6.28 -3.67
C SER A 73 12.61 6.56 -5.04
N ILE A 74 11.33 6.97 -5.10
CA ILE A 74 10.59 7.19 -6.36
C ILE A 74 10.17 8.65 -6.60
N GLY A 75 10.35 9.53 -5.61
CA GLY A 75 9.76 10.87 -5.64
C GLY A 75 8.23 10.83 -5.54
N ILE A 76 7.58 11.75 -6.25
CA ILE A 76 6.13 11.75 -6.49
C ILE A 76 5.94 11.88 -8.00
N PRO A 77 5.73 10.78 -8.74
CA PRO A 77 5.39 10.85 -10.16
C PRO A 77 4.14 11.71 -10.39
N GLU A 78 4.06 12.33 -11.56
CA GLU A 78 2.84 13.01 -12.00
C GLU A 78 1.66 12.02 -12.04
N ASP A 79 0.47 12.49 -11.68
CA ASP A 79 -0.76 11.68 -11.59
C ASP A 79 -0.66 10.43 -10.68
N CYS A 80 0.28 10.42 -9.73
CA CYS A 80 0.43 9.31 -8.80
C CYS A 80 -0.83 9.12 -7.94
N MET A 81 -1.24 7.87 -7.75
CA MET A 81 -2.29 7.47 -6.83
C MET A 81 -1.79 6.33 -5.93
N ILE A 82 -2.11 6.41 -4.65
CA ILE A 82 -1.80 5.34 -3.69
C ILE A 82 -3.10 4.69 -3.23
N ILE A 83 -3.12 3.36 -3.19
CA ILE A 83 -4.23 2.54 -2.72
C ILE A 83 -3.76 1.74 -1.51
N SER A 84 -4.54 1.71 -0.43
CA SER A 84 -4.18 0.95 0.79
C SER A 84 -5.40 0.35 1.50
N ASP A 85 -5.18 -0.44 2.56
CA ASP A 85 -6.22 -0.67 3.56
C ASP A 85 -6.61 0.65 4.29
N ARG A 86 -7.79 0.65 4.91
CA ARG A 86 -8.37 1.73 5.71
C ARG A 86 -7.86 1.73 7.17
N HIS A 87 -6.63 1.27 7.41
CA HIS A 87 -6.03 1.33 8.74
C HIS A 87 -5.74 2.79 9.14
N LEU A 88 -6.05 3.17 10.38
CA LEU A 88 -5.91 4.55 10.86
C LEU A 88 -4.46 5.04 10.80
N GLY A 89 -3.49 4.16 11.07
CA GLY A 89 -2.07 4.47 10.95
C GLY A 89 -1.65 4.79 9.52
N ILE A 90 -2.20 4.10 8.52
CA ILE A 90 -1.94 4.38 7.10
C ILE A 90 -2.51 5.75 6.73
N LYS A 91 -3.76 6.01 7.11
CA LYS A 91 -4.42 7.29 6.84
C LYS A 91 -3.60 8.48 7.37
N ALA A 92 -3.20 8.42 8.64
CA ALA A 92 -2.41 9.48 9.27
C ALA A 92 -1.01 9.64 8.61
N ALA A 93 -0.37 8.53 8.24
CA ALA A 93 0.92 8.57 7.54
C ALA A 93 0.79 9.14 6.12
N MET A 94 -0.28 8.81 5.39
CA MET A 94 -0.58 9.36 4.06
C MET A 94 -0.78 10.88 4.11
N GLU A 95 -1.57 11.38 5.06
CA GLU A 95 -1.78 12.82 5.26
C GLU A 95 -0.46 13.56 5.57
N LYS A 96 0.50 12.90 6.22
CA LYS A 96 1.82 13.48 6.54
C LYS A 96 2.82 13.44 5.38
N VAL A 97 2.91 12.32 4.67
CA VAL A 97 3.99 12.08 3.68
C VAL A 97 3.56 12.47 2.26
N TYR A 98 2.29 12.26 1.94
CA TYR A 98 1.70 12.46 0.62
C TYR A 98 0.40 13.29 0.68
N PRO A 99 0.41 14.50 1.27
CA PRO A 99 -0.81 15.29 1.51
C PRO A 99 -1.58 15.66 0.22
N ASN A 100 -0.90 15.67 -0.93
CA ASN A 100 -1.47 16.08 -2.22
C ASN A 100 -1.62 14.91 -3.21
N VAL A 101 -1.33 13.68 -2.80
CA VAL A 101 -1.48 12.50 -3.66
C VAL A 101 -2.86 11.89 -3.39
N PRO A 102 -3.68 11.65 -4.43
CA PRO A 102 -4.93 10.90 -4.28
C PRO A 102 -4.72 9.57 -3.55
N HIS A 103 -5.48 9.39 -2.47
CA HIS A 103 -5.45 8.17 -1.64
C HIS A 103 -6.77 7.40 -1.78
N GLY A 104 -6.70 6.22 -2.38
CA GLY A 104 -7.82 5.30 -2.50
C GLY A 104 -7.80 4.23 -1.41
N TYR A 105 -8.96 3.74 -1.02
CA TYR A 105 -9.07 2.55 -0.17
C TYR A 105 -9.30 1.31 -1.02
N CYS A 106 -8.59 0.23 -0.67
CA CYS A 106 -8.71 -1.07 -1.30
C CYS A 106 -10.15 -1.59 -1.15
N VAL A 107 -10.81 -1.82 -2.29
CA VAL A 107 -12.21 -2.28 -2.33
C VAL A 107 -12.36 -3.66 -1.67
N PHE A 108 -11.36 -4.53 -1.82
CA PHE A 108 -11.34 -5.83 -1.17
C PHE A 108 -11.36 -5.70 0.37
N HIS A 109 -10.48 -4.88 0.93
CA HIS A 109 -10.45 -4.65 2.38
C HIS A 109 -11.69 -3.91 2.87
N MET A 110 -12.21 -2.96 2.10
CA MET A 110 -13.47 -2.28 2.42
C MET A 110 -14.64 -3.26 2.54
N ALA A 111 -14.77 -4.20 1.58
CA ALA A 111 -15.79 -5.23 1.62
C ALA A 111 -15.65 -6.14 2.85
N GLN A 112 -14.41 -6.51 3.20
CA GLN A 112 -14.13 -7.35 4.36
C GLN A 112 -14.42 -6.64 5.68
N ASN A 113 -14.07 -5.36 5.80
CA ASN A 113 -14.35 -4.54 6.99
C ASN A 113 -15.86 -4.39 7.20
N ILE A 114 -16.63 -4.03 6.16
CA ILE A 114 -18.10 -3.90 6.29
C ILE A 114 -18.75 -5.25 6.65
N LYS A 115 -18.28 -6.34 6.04
CA LYS A 115 -18.75 -7.69 6.39
C LYS A 115 -18.51 -8.01 7.87
N ASN A 116 -17.36 -7.64 8.41
CA ASN A 116 -16.99 -7.89 9.80
C ASN A 116 -17.80 -7.01 10.77
N ASP A 117 -17.87 -5.70 10.51
CA ASP A 117 -18.54 -4.71 11.38
C ASP A 117 -20.05 -4.95 11.47
N TYR A 118 -20.69 -5.25 10.33
CA TYR A 118 -22.14 -5.39 10.24
C TYR A 118 -22.61 -6.84 10.19
N LYS A 119 -21.70 -7.82 10.20
CA LYS A 119 -21.99 -9.27 10.10
C LYS A 119 -22.83 -9.65 8.87
N ARG A 120 -22.78 -8.84 7.80
CA ARG A 120 -23.55 -8.99 6.56
C ARG A 120 -22.72 -9.70 5.49
N LYS A 121 -23.04 -10.96 5.20
CA LYS A 121 -22.30 -11.80 4.22
C LYS A 121 -22.57 -11.40 2.77
N ASP A 122 -23.74 -10.83 2.51
CA ASP A 122 -24.24 -10.41 1.20
C ASP A 122 -23.58 -9.13 0.68
N VAL A 123 -22.99 -8.29 1.56
CA VAL A 123 -22.32 -7.05 1.17
C VAL A 123 -21.17 -7.27 0.19
N SER A 124 -20.49 -8.40 0.27
CA SER A 124 -19.40 -8.73 -0.67
C SER A 124 -19.84 -8.76 -2.14
N ILE A 125 -21.15 -8.96 -2.41
CA ILE A 125 -21.71 -8.97 -3.78
C ILE A 125 -21.65 -7.57 -4.41
N LEU A 126 -21.80 -6.52 -3.60
CA LEU A 126 -21.78 -5.12 -4.06
C LEU A 126 -20.41 -4.69 -4.61
N PHE A 127 -19.35 -5.39 -4.20
CA PHE A 127 -17.96 -5.06 -4.53
C PHE A 127 -17.36 -5.97 -5.61
N LYS A 128 -18.12 -6.95 -6.12
CA LYS A 128 -17.67 -7.92 -7.15
C LYS A 128 -18.03 -7.50 -8.58
N GLN A 129 -18.66 -6.34 -8.77
CA GLN A 129 -19.17 -5.87 -10.06
C GLN A 129 -18.30 -4.77 -10.72
N ALA A 130 -17.06 -4.57 -10.27
CA ALA A 130 -16.13 -3.63 -10.87
C ALA A 130 -15.12 -4.34 -11.77
#